data_AF-A0A967Z319-F1
#
_entry.id   AF-A0A967Z319-F1
#
_cell.length_a   1.000
_cell.length_b   1.000
_cell.length_c   1.000
_cell.angle_alpha   90.00
_cell.angle_beta   90.00
_cell.angle_gamma   90.00
#
_symmetry.space_group_name_H-M   'P 1'
#
loop_
_entity.id
_entity.type
_entity.pdbx_description
1 polymer ?
#
loop_
_entity_poly.entity_id
_entity_poly.type
_entity_poly.pdbx_seq_one_letter_code
_entity_poly.pdbx_strand_id
1 'polypeptide(L)'
;MFKKSFWISMLMISAVLLASCASTVQAQDTDNGEAEQPRTITVNGFGTINLAPDLARISIGVHTENRDANEAVQENNQQATDVQNALLDMGVAERDINTSNFSIYPQQEWNNEGERTGTTYVVDNTVNVTVRELDSIGEILEAAIGAGA
;
A
#
# COMPACT_ATOMS: atom_id res chain seq x y z
N MET A 1 47.49 85.14 55.48
CA MET A 1 47.46 84.01 56.44
C MET A 1 46.15 83.20 56.44
N PHE A 2 45.32 83.24 55.37
CA PHE A 2 43.98 82.58 55.36
C PHE A 2 43.82 81.49 54.27
N LYS A 3 44.92 80.95 53.73
CA LYS A 3 44.91 79.95 52.64
C LYS A 3 44.69 78.49 53.10
N LYS A 4 44.70 78.21 54.41
CA LYS A 4 44.69 76.82 54.93
C LYS A 4 43.32 76.33 55.44
N SER A 5 42.42 77.22 55.87
CA SER A 5 41.09 76.81 56.38
C SER A 5 40.07 76.53 55.25
N PHE A 6 40.20 77.24 54.12
CA PHE A 6 39.33 77.04 52.94
C PHE A 6 39.61 75.71 52.23
N TRP A 7 40.84 75.21 52.28
CA TRP A 7 41.23 73.93 51.69
C TRP A 7 40.73 72.71 52.48
N ILE A 8 40.50 72.85 53.78
CA ILE A 8 40.03 71.76 54.64
C ILE A 8 38.51 71.55 54.52
N SER A 9 37.75 72.63 54.30
CA SER A 9 36.30 72.55 54.05
C SER A 9 35.96 72.01 52.65
N MET A 10 36.82 72.26 51.65
CA MET A 10 36.66 71.70 50.29
C MET A 10 36.99 70.20 50.21
N LEU A 11 37.82 69.68 51.14
CA LEU A 11 38.20 68.27 51.19
C LEU A 11 37.14 67.38 51.86
N MET A 12 36.29 67.94 52.74
CA MET A 12 35.18 67.23 53.41
C MET A 12 33.90 67.13 52.55
N ILE A 13 33.69 68.04 51.60
CA ILE A 13 32.55 67.97 50.66
C ILE A 13 32.85 66.98 49.52
N SER A 14 34.12 66.74 49.20
CA SER A 14 34.53 65.73 48.22
C SER A 14 34.35 64.29 48.72
N ALA A 15 34.32 64.05 50.03
CA ALA A 15 34.26 62.69 50.60
C ALA A 15 32.83 62.13 50.70
N VAL A 16 31.80 62.98 50.67
CA VAL A 16 30.39 62.55 50.82
C VAL A 16 29.70 62.31 49.47
N LEU A 17 30.21 62.88 48.37
CA LEU A 17 29.68 62.63 47.01
C LEU A 17 30.20 61.33 46.38
N LEU A 18 31.23 60.69 46.95
CA LEU A 18 31.80 59.44 46.43
C LEU A 18 31.18 58.17 47.04
N ALA A 19 30.30 58.28 48.03
CA ALA A 19 29.76 57.14 48.79
C ALA A 19 28.31 56.74 48.43
N SER A 20 27.66 57.43 47.49
CA SER A 20 26.26 57.14 47.10
C SER A 20 26.07 56.40 45.77
N CYS A 21 27.15 55.93 45.14
CA CYS A 21 27.08 54.98 44.04
C CYS A 21 27.75 53.65 44.38
N ALA A 22 27.45 53.12 45.58
CA ALA A 22 27.63 51.71 45.87
C ALA A 22 26.33 50.96 45.53
N SER A 23 25.96 51.00 44.24
CA SER A 23 25.11 49.96 43.67
C SER A 23 26.04 49.08 42.88
N THR A 24 26.23 47.86 43.36
CA THR A 24 26.85 46.78 42.59
C THR A 24 26.14 46.71 41.23
N VAL A 25 26.80 47.19 40.18
CA VAL A 25 26.40 46.90 38.81
C VAL A 25 26.70 45.42 38.63
N GLN A 26 25.73 44.56 38.92
CA GLN A 26 25.71 43.23 38.38
C GLN A 26 25.65 43.40 36.87
N ALA A 27 26.69 42.94 36.20
CA ALA A 27 26.68 42.73 34.76
C ALA A 27 25.52 41.79 34.45
N GLN A 28 24.38 42.35 34.06
CA GLN A 28 23.45 41.63 33.22
C GLN A 28 23.94 41.87 31.80
N ASP A 29 24.95 41.11 31.38
CA ASP A 29 24.89 40.58 30.03
C ASP A 29 23.59 39.77 30.01
N THR A 30 22.50 40.48 29.71
CA THR A 30 21.38 39.83 29.08
C THR A 30 21.91 39.58 27.68
N ASP A 31 22.75 38.53 27.58
CA ASP A 31 22.70 37.66 26.42
C ASP A 31 21.25 37.19 26.42
N ASN A 32 20.41 38.03 25.82
CA ASN A 32 19.18 37.58 25.22
C ASN A 32 19.70 36.59 24.19
N GLY A 33 19.90 35.35 24.64
CA GLY A 33 19.79 34.19 23.82
C GLY A 33 18.36 34.18 23.27
N GLU A 34 18.05 35.15 22.41
CA GLU A 34 17.42 34.85 21.15
C GLU A 34 18.33 33.80 20.53
N ALA A 35 18.13 32.54 20.96
CA ALA A 35 18.62 31.39 20.24
C ALA A 35 18.20 31.68 18.81
N GLU A 36 19.17 32.02 17.94
CA GLU A 36 18.91 32.39 16.55
C GLU A 36 18.05 31.28 15.97
N GLN A 37 16.74 31.49 15.89
CA GLN A 37 15.87 30.45 15.38
C GLN A 37 16.28 30.29 13.92
N PRO A 38 16.76 29.10 13.51
CA PRO A 38 17.28 28.92 12.17
C PRO A 38 16.18 29.27 11.19
N ARG A 39 16.51 30.15 10.23
CA ARG A 39 15.58 30.55 9.17
C ARG A 39 15.29 29.32 8.31
N THR A 40 14.14 28.71 8.55
CA THR A 40 13.72 27.48 7.87
C THR A 40 12.50 27.76 7.01
N ILE A 41 12.49 27.13 5.84
CA ILE A 41 11.32 27.06 4.98
C ILE A 41 10.94 25.59 4.94
N THR A 42 9.80 25.27 5.54
CA THR A 42 9.24 23.92 5.51
C THR A 42 8.25 23.84 4.36
N VAL A 43 8.51 22.94 3.42
CA VAL A 43 7.62 22.68 2.29
C VAL A 43 7.11 21.25 2.41
N ASN A 44 5.79 21.10 2.28
CA ASN A 44 5.16 19.80 2.11
C ASN A 44 4.73 19.68 0.65
N GLY A 45 5.15 18.62 -0.02
CA GLY A 45 4.78 18.33 -1.40
C GLY A 45 4.17 16.94 -1.51
N PHE A 46 3.09 16.83 -2.28
CA PHE A 46 2.50 15.55 -2.66
C PHE A 46 2.68 15.36 -4.16
N GLY A 47 3.21 14.20 -4.56
CA GLY A 47 3.29 13.79 -5.95
C GLY A 47 2.35 12.61 -6.19
N THR A 48 1.49 12.73 -7.18
CA THR A 48 0.66 11.62 -7.66
C THR A 48 0.95 11.42 -9.13
N ILE A 49 1.18 10.18 -9.54
CA ILE A 49 1.31 9.79 -10.94
C ILE A 49 0.25 8.74 -11.23
N ASN A 50 -0.45 8.92 -12.34
CA ASN A 50 -1.40 7.95 -12.87
C ASN A 50 -0.72 7.28 -14.06
N LEU A 51 -0.62 5.95 -14.05
CA LEU A 51 -0.12 5.17 -15.17
C LEU A 51 -1.22 4.22 -15.66
N ALA A 52 -1.19 3.92 -16.95
CA ALA A 52 -2.00 2.85 -17.50
C ALA A 52 -1.51 1.49 -16.96
N PRO A 53 -2.40 0.51 -16.75
CA PRO A 53 -2.02 -0.86 -16.42
C PRO A 53 -1.19 -1.49 -17.55
N ASP A 54 -0.29 -2.40 -17.20
CA ASP A 54 0.60 -3.13 -18.12
C ASP A 54 0.39 -4.64 -18.12
N LEU A 55 -0.51 -5.15 -17.27
CA LEU A 55 -0.87 -6.55 -17.17
C LEU A 55 -2.27 -6.73 -16.60
N ALA A 56 -2.96 -7.78 -17.04
CA ALA A 56 -4.20 -8.26 -16.47
C ALA A 56 -4.00 -9.68 -15.94
N ARG A 57 -4.68 -10.00 -14.85
CA ARG A 57 -4.79 -11.36 -14.33
C ARG A 57 -6.24 -11.79 -14.45
N ILE A 58 -6.45 -12.91 -15.13
CA ILE A 58 -7.76 -13.48 -15.39
C ILE A 58 -7.79 -14.85 -14.72
N SER A 59 -8.94 -15.19 -14.13
CA SER A 59 -9.20 -16.52 -13.57
C SER A 59 -10.36 -17.13 -14.34
N ILE A 60 -10.11 -18.27 -14.98
CA ILE A 60 -11.05 -19.01 -15.80
C ILE A 60 -11.45 -20.26 -15.01
N GLY A 61 -12.73 -20.41 -14.72
CA GLY A 61 -13.28 -21.57 -14.02
C GLY A 61 -13.74 -22.62 -15.03
N VAL A 62 -13.44 -23.89 -14.78
CA VAL A 62 -13.99 -25.02 -15.52
C VAL A 62 -14.80 -25.85 -14.54
N HIS A 63 -16.09 -25.99 -14.82
CA HIS A 63 -17.06 -26.63 -13.94
C HIS A 63 -17.73 -27.79 -14.66
N THR A 64 -17.74 -28.95 -14.01
CA THR A 64 -18.35 -30.17 -14.57
C THR A 64 -19.11 -30.93 -13.51
N GLU A 65 -20.22 -31.53 -13.92
CA GLU A 65 -21.10 -32.30 -13.05
C GLU A 65 -21.39 -33.68 -13.65
N ASN A 66 -21.16 -34.75 -12.87
CA ASN A 66 -21.48 -36.11 -13.32
C ASN A 66 -21.92 -36.99 -12.14
N ARG A 67 -22.72 -38.02 -12.40
CA ARG A 67 -23.13 -39.01 -11.37
C ARG A 67 -21.97 -39.93 -10.97
N ASP A 68 -20.97 -40.07 -11.83
CA ASP A 68 -19.70 -40.74 -11.52
C ASP A 68 -18.60 -39.71 -11.27
N ALA A 69 -17.93 -39.82 -10.12
CA ALA A 69 -16.85 -38.91 -9.75
C ALA A 69 -15.66 -38.96 -10.71
N ASN A 70 -15.32 -40.13 -11.24
CA ASN A 70 -14.19 -40.28 -12.16
C ASN A 70 -14.49 -39.67 -13.52
N GLU A 71 -15.71 -39.83 -14.01
CA GLU A 71 -16.14 -39.21 -15.28
C GLU A 71 -16.14 -37.68 -15.12
N ALA A 72 -16.68 -37.13 -14.02
CA ALA A 72 -16.64 -35.69 -13.76
C ALA A 72 -15.20 -35.15 -13.78
N VAL A 73 -14.25 -35.85 -13.16
CA VAL A 73 -12.84 -35.44 -13.14
C VAL A 73 -12.20 -35.53 -14.52
N GLN A 74 -12.48 -36.59 -15.28
CA GLN A 74 -11.93 -36.74 -16.63
C GLN A 74 -12.45 -35.65 -17.58
N GLU A 75 -13.77 -35.39 -17.56
CA GLU A 75 -14.39 -34.33 -18.34
C GLU A 75 -13.80 -32.96 -17.97
N ASN A 76 -13.63 -32.68 -16.67
CA ASN A 76 -13.05 -31.43 -16.19
C ASN A 76 -11.61 -31.24 -16.67
N ASN A 77 -10.78 -32.27 -16.51
CA ASN A 77 -9.37 -32.22 -16.90
C ASN A 77 -9.22 -32.04 -18.42
N GLN A 78 -10.09 -32.68 -19.21
CA GLN A 78 -10.09 -32.52 -20.66
C GLN A 78 -10.44 -31.08 -21.04
N GLN A 79 -11.54 -30.52 -20.50
CA GLN A 79 -11.94 -29.13 -20.76
C GLN A 79 -10.88 -28.12 -20.28
N ALA A 80 -10.28 -28.33 -19.10
CA ALA A 80 -9.19 -27.49 -18.62
C ALA A 80 -7.96 -27.53 -19.52
N THR A 81 -7.64 -28.70 -20.09
CA THR A 81 -6.56 -28.86 -21.07
C THR A 81 -6.90 -28.15 -22.38
N ASP A 82 -8.14 -28.24 -22.84
CA ASP A 82 -8.60 -27.57 -24.06
C ASP A 82 -8.56 -26.05 -23.91
N VAL A 83 -8.98 -25.52 -22.76
CA VAL A 83 -8.82 -24.11 -22.40
C VAL A 83 -7.34 -23.71 -22.40
N GLN A 84 -6.46 -24.50 -21.76
CA GLN A 84 -5.03 -24.22 -21.76
C GLN A 84 -4.45 -24.17 -23.18
N ASN A 85 -4.81 -25.12 -24.04
CA ASN A 85 -4.36 -25.16 -25.43
C ASN A 85 -4.86 -23.95 -26.23
N ALA A 86 -6.14 -23.59 -26.08
CA ALA A 86 -6.69 -22.41 -26.73
C ALA A 86 -5.95 -21.12 -26.33
N LEU A 87 -5.57 -20.99 -25.06
CA LEU A 87 -4.78 -19.85 -24.57
C LEU A 87 -3.36 -19.84 -25.16
N LEU A 88 -2.71 -21.00 -25.27
CA LEU A 88 -1.39 -21.15 -25.90
C LEU A 88 -1.44 -20.76 -27.38
N ASP A 89 -2.47 -21.19 -28.10
CA ASP A 89 -2.68 -20.86 -29.52
C ASP A 89 -2.92 -19.36 -29.76
N MET A 90 -3.52 -18.67 -28.77
CA MET A 90 -3.66 -17.21 -28.74
C MET A 90 -2.35 -16.47 -28.42
N GLY A 91 -1.24 -17.19 -28.21
CA GLY A 91 0.08 -16.62 -27.97
C GLY A 91 0.37 -16.29 -26.50
N VAL A 92 -0.47 -16.74 -25.57
CA VAL A 92 -0.17 -16.65 -24.13
C VAL A 92 1.00 -17.58 -23.83
N ALA A 93 2.04 -17.07 -23.16
CA ALA A 93 3.17 -17.90 -22.79
C ALA A 93 2.76 -18.94 -21.73
N GLU A 94 3.24 -20.17 -21.85
CA GLU A 94 2.94 -21.26 -20.90
C GLU A 94 3.23 -20.87 -19.44
N ARG A 95 4.31 -20.13 -19.18
CA ARG A 95 4.66 -19.59 -17.85
C ARG A 95 3.63 -18.65 -17.24
N ASP A 96 2.80 -18.04 -18.09
CA ASP A 96 1.77 -17.09 -17.71
C ASP A 96 0.41 -17.79 -17.49
N ILE A 97 0.34 -19.12 -17.69
CA ILE A 97 -0.83 -19.97 -17.44
C ILE A 97 -0.54 -20.87 -16.22
N ASN A 98 -1.42 -20.85 -15.22
CA ASN A 98 -1.27 -21.67 -14.02
C ASN A 98 -2.62 -22.11 -13.45
N THR A 99 -2.79 -23.42 -13.29
CA THR A 99 -3.93 -24.02 -12.59
C THR A 99 -3.74 -23.93 -11.07
N SER A 100 -4.57 -23.16 -10.37
CA SER A 100 -4.39 -22.94 -8.92
C SER A 100 -5.35 -23.72 -8.04
N ASN A 101 -6.53 -24.06 -8.53
CA ASN A 101 -7.59 -24.61 -7.69
C ASN A 101 -8.22 -25.81 -8.39
N PHE A 102 -8.28 -26.94 -7.70
CA PHE A 102 -9.01 -28.13 -8.13
C PHE A 102 -9.79 -28.66 -6.92
N SER A 103 -11.11 -28.70 -7.03
CA SER A 103 -12.01 -29.12 -5.96
C SER A 103 -13.00 -30.13 -6.51
N ILE A 104 -13.26 -31.17 -5.74
CA ILE A 104 -14.31 -32.15 -6.02
C ILE A 104 -15.16 -32.34 -4.78
N TYR A 105 -16.48 -32.26 -4.95
CA TYR A 105 -17.42 -32.49 -3.85
C TYR A 105 -18.72 -33.15 -4.34
N PRO A 106 -19.33 -34.00 -3.50
CA PRO A 106 -20.64 -34.56 -3.78
C PRO A 106 -21.74 -33.54 -3.46
N GLN A 107 -22.60 -33.28 -4.43
CA GLN A 107 -23.81 -32.48 -4.30
C GLN A 107 -25.03 -33.42 -4.20
N GLN A 108 -25.74 -33.36 -3.07
CA GLN A 108 -26.96 -34.14 -2.89
C GLN A 108 -28.13 -33.45 -3.60
N GLU A 109 -28.87 -34.22 -4.40
CA GLU A 109 -30.07 -33.76 -5.07
C GLU A 109 -31.30 -34.09 -4.22
N TRP A 110 -32.24 -33.15 -4.14
CA TRP A 110 -33.47 -33.28 -3.38
C TRP A 110 -34.65 -32.90 -4.27
N ASN A 111 -35.78 -33.61 -4.15
CA ASN A 111 -37.04 -33.20 -4.78
C ASN A 111 -37.77 -32.13 -3.97
N ASN A 112 -38.86 -31.62 -4.53
CA ASN A 112 -39.72 -30.62 -3.87
C ASN A 112 -40.40 -31.18 -2.61
N GLU A 113 -40.50 -32.50 -2.46
CA GLU A 113 -41.02 -33.16 -1.25
C GLU A 113 -39.96 -33.33 -0.15
N GLY A 114 -38.69 -32.96 -0.38
CA GLY A 114 -37.61 -33.07 0.60
C GLY A 114 -37.01 -34.48 0.71
N GLU A 115 -37.23 -35.34 -0.28
CA GLU A 115 -36.60 -36.65 -0.40
C GLU A 115 -35.33 -36.55 -1.27
N ARG A 116 -34.30 -37.30 -0.88
CA ARG A 116 -33.04 -37.35 -1.63
C ARG A 116 -33.23 -38.14 -2.92
N THR A 117 -33.07 -37.48 -4.06
CA THR A 117 -33.24 -38.07 -5.40
C THR A 117 -31.92 -38.57 -6.01
N GLY A 118 -30.78 -38.11 -5.50
CA GLY A 118 -29.50 -38.44 -6.09
C GLY A 118 -28.29 -37.84 -5.41
N THR A 119 -27.13 -38.08 -6.04
CA THR A 119 -25.89 -37.38 -5.75
C THR A 119 -25.15 -37.21 -7.05
N THR A 120 -24.76 -35.98 -7.31
CA THR A 120 -23.98 -35.56 -8.47
C THR A 120 -22.65 -35.06 -7.95
N TYR A 121 -21.56 -35.50 -8.55
CA TYR A 121 -20.22 -35.04 -8.22
C TYR A 121 -19.92 -33.82 -9.05
N VAL A 122 -19.56 -32.76 -8.35
CA VAL A 122 -19.17 -31.49 -8.95
C VAL A 122 -17.65 -31.38 -8.87
N VAL A 123 -17.04 -31.00 -9.97
CA VAL A 123 -15.61 -30.71 -10.06
C VAL A 123 -15.44 -29.29 -10.55
N ASP A 124 -14.71 -28.50 -9.76
CA ASP A 124 -14.31 -27.14 -10.09
C ASP A 124 -12.81 -27.07 -10.27
N ASN A 125 -12.39 -26.48 -11.37
CA ASN A 125 -10.99 -26.18 -11.65
C ASN A 125 -10.84 -24.70 -11.98
N THR A 126 -9.73 -24.08 -11.58
CA THR A 126 -9.44 -22.69 -11.91
C THR A 126 -8.07 -22.55 -12.55
N VAL A 127 -8.07 -22.05 -13.79
CA VAL A 127 -6.89 -21.70 -14.57
C VAL A 127 -6.68 -20.19 -14.49
N ASN A 128 -5.54 -19.75 -13.96
CA ASN A 128 -5.17 -18.35 -13.94
C ASN A 128 -4.26 -18.01 -15.11
N VAL A 129 -4.52 -16.87 -15.72
CA VAL A 129 -3.81 -16.39 -16.90
C VAL A 129 -3.31 -14.99 -16.64
N THR A 130 -2.04 -14.75 -16.90
CA THR A 130 -1.45 -13.40 -16.91
C THR A 130 -1.37 -12.90 -18.34
N VAL A 131 -2.20 -11.92 -18.68
CA VAL A 131 -2.24 -11.30 -20.00
C VAL A 131 -1.40 -10.03 -19.97
N ARG A 132 -0.44 -9.94 -20.88
CA ARG A 132 0.45 -8.78 -21.03
C ARG A 132 -0.01 -7.83 -22.13
N GLU A 133 -0.67 -8.37 -23.15
CA GLU A 133 -1.29 -7.60 -24.22
C GLU A 133 -2.76 -7.35 -23.87
N LEU A 134 -3.07 -6.16 -23.34
CA LEU A 134 -4.40 -5.87 -22.82
C LEU A 134 -5.45 -5.78 -23.95
N ASP A 135 -5.02 -5.43 -25.16
CA ASP A 135 -5.91 -5.30 -26.31
C ASP A 135 -6.44 -6.67 -26.77
N SER A 136 -5.71 -7.76 -26.52
CA SER A 136 -6.11 -9.13 -26.89
C SER A 136 -6.97 -9.83 -25.82
N ILE A 137 -7.27 -9.19 -24.70
CA ILE A 137 -8.04 -9.82 -23.60
C ILE A 137 -9.41 -10.31 -24.06
N GLY A 138 -10.10 -9.53 -24.90
CA GLY A 138 -11.43 -9.90 -25.40
C GLY A 138 -11.41 -11.21 -26.18
N GLU A 139 -10.45 -11.35 -27.10
CA GLU A 139 -10.28 -12.55 -27.91
C GLU A 139 -9.83 -13.75 -27.05
N ILE A 140 -8.96 -13.53 -26.06
CA ILE A 140 -8.52 -14.56 -25.11
C ILE A 140 -9.70 -15.10 -24.30
N LEU A 141 -10.59 -14.22 -23.83
CA LEU A 141 -11.80 -14.63 -23.11
C LEU A 141 -12.76 -15.40 -24.00
N GLU A 142 -12.98 -14.95 -25.24
CA GLU A 142 -13.85 -15.65 -26.19
C GLU A 142 -13.30 -17.04 -26.54
N ALA A 143 -11.99 -17.16 -26.74
CA ALA A 143 -11.32 -18.45 -26.97
C ALA A 143 -11.47 -19.40 -25.76
N ALA A 144 -11.32 -18.89 -24.54
CA ALA A 144 -11.52 -19.67 -23.32
C ALA A 144 -12.97 -20.16 -23.17
N ILE A 145 -13.95 -19.29 -23.42
CA ILE A 145 -15.38 -19.65 -23.41
C ILE A 145 -15.68 -20.71 -24.48
N GLY A 146 -15.16 -20.53 -25.70
CA GLY A 146 -15.31 -21.51 -26.78
C GLY A 146 -14.70 -22.89 -26.48
N ALA A 147 -13.70 -22.94 -25.61
CA ALA A 147 -12.99 -24.16 -25.20
C ALA A 147 -13.64 -24.88 -24.00
N GLY A 148 -14.68 -24.32 -23.37
CA GLY A 148 -15.43 -24.97 -22.28
C GLY A 148 -15.33 -24.30 -20.91
N ALA A 149 -14.92 -23.03 -20.86
CA ALA A 149 -15.00 -22.19 -19.65
C ALA A 149 -16.42 -21.66 -19.36
#